data_AF-A0A6N7VIE1-F1
#
_entry.id   AF-A0A6N7VIE1-F1
#
_cell.length_a   1.000
_cell.length_b   1.000
_cell.length_c   1.000
_cell.angle_alpha   90.00
_cell.angle_beta   90.00
_cell.angle_gamma   90.00
#
_symmetry.space_group_name_H-M   'P 1'
#
loop_
_entity.id
_entity.type
_entity.pdbx_description
1 polymer ?
#
loop_
_entity_poly.entity_id
_entity_poly.type
_entity_poly.pdbx_seq_one_letter_code
_entity_poly.pdbx_strand_id
1 'polypeptide(L)'
;MSKIIRKNLMGSLLVNVTMIIILSMLKEKLEVISFMLIVISPVLFSIIMCYFLNKGYSINQKDKTKVNVLYFFMNFIFYVFLFIMLRDGTIINDIVSKAQTLQTEYITVSKNSNFLLSFVIFLVLSYVGHKLVLDRIRDE
;
A
#
# COMPACT_ATOMS: atom_id res chain seq x y z
N MET A 1 10.36 1.11 23.33
CA MET A 1 10.39 0.90 21.85
C MET A 1 11.80 1.18 21.36
N SER A 2 12.43 0.31 20.56
CA SER A 2 13.83 0.54 20.11
C SER A 2 13.91 1.69 19.11
N LYS A 3 15.07 2.34 19.00
CA LYS A 3 15.30 3.46 18.04
C LYS A 3 15.00 3.04 16.60
N ILE A 4 15.34 1.80 16.23
CA ILE A 4 15.06 1.21 14.91
C ILE A 4 13.55 1.14 14.67
N ILE A 5 12.78 0.61 15.61
CA ILE A 5 11.32 0.50 15.46
C ILE A 5 10.68 1.89 15.39
N ARG A 6 11.12 2.87 16.21
CA ARG A 6 10.59 4.24 16.16
C ARG A 6 10.85 4.91 14.81
N LYS A 7 12.05 4.75 14.25
CA LYS A 7 12.42 5.30 12.94
C LYS A 7 11.55 4.71 11.82
N ASN A 8 11.38 3.39 11.81
CA ASN A 8 10.54 2.70 10.82
C ASN A 8 9.05 3.06 10.97
N LEU A 9 8.57 3.23 12.21
CA LEU A 9 7.22 3.73 12.48
C LEU A 9 6.99 5.10 11.82
N MET A 10 7.90 6.06 12.08
CA MET A 10 7.79 7.40 11.52
C MET A 10 7.86 7.39 9.98
N GLY A 11 8.74 6.56 9.41
CA GLY A 11 8.83 6.41 7.96
C GLY A 11 7.56 5.83 7.33
N SER A 12 7.01 4.78 7.94
CA SER A 12 5.77 4.16 7.45
C SER A 12 4.57 5.09 7.59
N LEU A 13 4.48 5.84 8.70
CA LEU A 13 3.45 6.87 8.87
C LEU A 13 3.56 7.96 7.81
N LEU A 14 4.77 8.40 7.50
CA LEU A 14 5.01 9.41 6.47
C LEU A 14 4.53 8.94 5.10
N VAL A 15 4.82 7.69 4.71
CA VAL A 15 4.30 7.11 3.46
C VAL A 15 2.77 7.11 3.48
N ASN A 16 2.14 6.58 4.53
CA ASN A 16 0.68 6.49 4.59
C ASN A 16 -0.01 7.86 4.56
N VAL A 17 0.46 8.83 5.35
CA VAL A 17 -0.10 10.19 5.36
C VAL A 17 0.04 10.85 4.00
N THR A 18 1.21 10.73 3.36
CA THR A 18 1.46 11.28 2.02
C THR A 18 0.50 10.66 1.01
N MET A 19 0.32 9.33 1.04
CA MET A 19 -0.59 8.64 0.14
C MET A 19 -2.05 9.03 0.36
N ILE A 20 -2.48 9.24 1.60
CA ILE A 20 -3.84 9.71 1.93
C ILE A 20 -4.08 11.12 1.39
N ILE A 21 -3.10 12.02 1.51
CA ILE A 21 -3.19 13.38 0.96
C ILE A 21 -3.31 13.31 -0.57
N ILE A 22 -2.45 12.53 -1.23
CA ILE A 22 -2.50 12.34 -2.69
C ILE A 22 -3.87 11.80 -3.13
N LEU A 23 -4.36 10.76 -2.46
CA LEU A 23 -5.69 10.19 -2.72
C LEU A 23 -6.77 11.26 -2.56
N SER A 24 -6.73 12.05 -1.50
CA SER A 24 -7.73 13.10 -1.22
C SER A 24 -7.74 14.20 -2.29
N MET A 25 -6.57 14.54 -2.84
CA MET A 25 -6.44 15.54 -3.92
C MET A 25 -6.92 14.99 -5.27
N LEU A 26 -6.72 13.69 -5.52
CA LEU A 26 -7.04 13.08 -6.81
C LEU A 26 -8.45 12.45 -6.85
N LYS A 27 -9.14 12.33 -5.71
CA LYS A 27 -10.40 11.57 -5.59
C LYS A 27 -11.48 11.96 -6.60
N GLU A 28 -11.55 13.23 -6.98
CA GLU A 28 -12.58 13.77 -7.91
C GLU A 28 -12.22 13.56 -9.39
N LYS A 29 -10.95 13.23 -9.69
CA LYS A 29 -10.42 13.06 -11.06
C LYS A 29 -9.83 11.66 -11.28
N LEU A 30 -10.24 10.70 -10.46
CA LEU A 30 -9.70 9.34 -10.46
C LEU A 30 -10.19 8.55 -11.69
N GLU A 31 -9.33 8.45 -12.69
CA GLU A 31 -9.45 7.47 -13.76
C GLU A 31 -9.00 6.08 -13.27
N VAL A 32 -9.41 5.01 -13.99
CA VAL A 32 -9.15 3.62 -13.60
C VAL A 32 -7.65 3.33 -13.43
N ILE A 33 -6.81 3.82 -14.35
CA ILE A 33 -5.35 3.63 -14.30
C ILE A 33 -4.76 4.36 -13.08
N SER A 34 -5.15 5.61 -12.86
CA SER A 34 -4.72 6.41 -11.71
C SER A 34 -5.13 5.77 -10.39
N PHE A 35 -6.32 5.16 -10.33
CA PHE A 35 -6.78 4.41 -9.17
C PHE A 35 -5.90 3.20 -8.91
N MET A 36 -5.61 2.37 -9.92
CA MET A 36 -4.73 1.20 -9.77
C MET A 36 -3.33 1.60 -9.24
N LEU A 37 -2.76 2.70 -9.75
CA LEU A 37 -1.48 3.22 -9.26
C LEU A 37 -1.53 3.63 -7.79
N ILE A 38 -2.61 4.27 -7.34
CA ILE A 38 -2.80 4.65 -5.93
C ILE A 38 -2.95 3.42 -5.02
N VAL A 39 -3.53 2.32 -5.50
CA VAL A 39 -3.64 1.08 -4.71
C VAL A 39 -2.28 0.41 -4.51
N ILE A 40 -1.41 0.41 -5.52
CA ILE A 40 -0.13 -0.32 -5.48
C ILE A 40 0.98 0.50 -4.79
N SER A 41 0.99 1.81 -5.00
CA SER A 41 2.07 2.70 -4.57
C SER A 41 2.40 2.71 -3.06
N PRO A 42 1.45 2.59 -2.10
CA PRO A 42 1.77 2.60 -0.67
C PRO A 42 2.72 1.46 -0.30
N VAL A 43 2.47 0.25 -0.81
CA VAL A 43 3.30 -0.93 -0.57
C VAL A 43 4.68 -0.76 -1.19
N LEU A 44 4.75 -0.27 -2.44
CA LEU A 44 6.04 -0.03 -3.10
C LEU A 44 6.87 1.02 -2.34
N PHE A 45 6.28 2.17 -2.02
CA PHE A 45 6.98 3.22 -1.29
C PHE A 45 7.35 2.80 0.13
N SER A 46 6.52 2.00 0.82
CA SER A 46 6.86 1.51 2.15
C SER A 46 8.05 0.54 2.11
N ILE A 47 8.13 -0.33 1.09
CA ILE A 47 9.27 -1.24 0.89
C ILE A 47 10.56 -0.45 0.61
N ILE A 48 10.48 0.55 -0.27
CA ILE A 48 11.61 1.44 -0.59
C ILE A 48 12.06 2.19 0.67
N MET A 49 11.12 2.75 1.43
CA MET A 49 11.39 3.44 2.68
C MET A 49 12.03 2.51 3.72
N CYS A 50 11.55 1.26 3.82
CA CYS A 50 12.14 0.24 4.68
C CYS A 50 13.60 -0.04 4.30
N TYR A 51 13.93 -0.13 3.01
CA TYR A 51 15.30 -0.30 2.56
C TYR A 51 16.17 0.88 2.99
N PHE A 52 15.80 2.11 2.64
CA PHE A 52 16.60 3.30 2.95
C PHE A 52 16.79 3.53 4.44
N LEU A 53 15.75 3.29 5.25
CA LEU A 53 15.85 3.47 6.69
C LEU A 53 16.73 2.42 7.34
N ASN A 54 16.85 1.21 6.80
CA ASN A 54 17.55 0.13 7.47
C ASN A 54 18.91 -0.21 6.83
N LYS A 55 19.21 0.29 5.62
CA LYS A 55 20.51 0.13 4.97
C LYS A 55 21.65 0.60 5.88
N GLY A 56 22.68 -0.23 6.02
CA GLY A 56 23.86 0.06 6.84
C GLY A 56 23.66 -0.11 8.36
N TYR A 57 22.49 -0.61 8.81
CA TYR A 57 22.26 -0.91 10.21
C TYR A 57 22.25 -2.42 10.45
N SER A 58 23.00 -2.88 11.46
CA SER A 58 22.89 -4.25 11.96
C SER A 58 21.62 -4.41 12.79
N ILE A 59 20.61 -5.06 12.21
CA ILE A 59 19.33 -5.32 12.86
C ILE A 59 19.26 -6.80 13.25
N ASN A 60 19.03 -7.07 14.54
CA ASN A 60 18.86 -8.43 15.02
C ASN A 60 17.53 -9.05 14.50
N GLN A 61 17.43 -10.39 14.53
CA GLN A 61 16.28 -11.10 13.97
C GLN A 61 14.93 -10.73 14.62
N LYS A 62 14.93 -10.44 15.93
CA LYS A 62 13.73 -10.04 16.67
C LYS A 62 13.22 -8.69 16.19
N ASP A 63 14.11 -7.74 15.97
CA ASP A 63 13.77 -6.40 15.50
C ASP A 63 13.42 -6.42 14.01
N LYS A 64 14.08 -7.24 13.17
CA LYS A 64 13.65 -7.48 11.78
C LYS A 64 12.19 -7.93 11.72
N THR A 65 11.83 -8.93 12.52
CA THR A 65 10.46 -9.45 12.59
C THR A 65 9.47 -8.35 12.99
N LYS A 66 9.81 -7.54 14.00
CA LYS A 66 8.97 -6.42 14.44
C LYS A 66 8.84 -5.32 13.39
N VAL A 67 9.92 -4.97 12.67
CA VAL A 67 9.86 -3.99 11.57
C VAL A 67 8.96 -4.51 10.46
N ASN A 68 9.08 -5.78 10.08
CA ASN A 68 8.25 -6.38 9.04
C ASN A 68 6.75 -6.34 9.41
N VAL A 69 6.41 -6.78 10.62
CA VAL A 69 5.03 -6.74 11.14
C VAL A 69 4.50 -5.31 11.23
N LEU A 70 5.35 -4.34 11.60
CA LEU A 70 4.99 -2.94 11.65
C LEU A 70 4.59 -2.39 10.27
N TYR A 71 5.39 -2.66 9.23
CA TYR A 71 5.05 -2.23 7.87
C TYR A 71 3.80 -2.94 7.33
N PHE A 72 3.65 -4.23 7.61
CA PHE A 72 2.42 -4.96 7.30
C PHE A 72 1.19 -4.30 7.94
N PHE A 73 1.25 -4.00 9.24
CA PHE A 73 0.14 -3.39 9.97
C PHE A 73 -0.18 -1.98 9.46
N MET A 74 0.85 -1.20 9.12
CA MET A 74 0.65 0.13 8.54
C MET A 74 0.00 0.09 7.16
N ASN A 75 0.42 -0.83 6.28
CA ASN A 75 -0.22 -1.00 4.99
C ASN A 75 -1.65 -1.54 5.14
N PHE A 76 -1.89 -2.41 6.11
CA PHE A 76 -3.24 -2.84 6.47
C PHE A 76 -4.14 -1.66 6.88
N ILE A 77 -3.66 -0.79 7.78
CA ILE A 77 -4.41 0.42 8.17
C ILE A 77 -4.70 1.29 6.96
N PHE A 78 -3.71 1.52 6.09
CA PHE A 78 -3.91 2.31 4.87
C PHE A 78 -5.01 1.72 4.00
N TYR A 79 -5.00 0.41 3.77
CA TYR A 79 -6.01 -0.21 2.92
C TYR A 79 -7.39 -0.26 3.58
N VAL A 80 -7.49 -0.40 4.91
CA VAL A 80 -8.77 -0.26 5.63
C VAL A 80 -9.33 1.15 5.43
N PHE A 81 -8.48 2.18 5.54
CA PHE A 81 -8.89 3.55 5.28
C PHE A 81 -9.33 3.76 3.83
N LEU A 82 -8.57 3.22 2.87
CA LEU A 82 -8.94 3.23 1.45
C LEU A 82 -10.31 2.58 1.23
N PHE A 83 -10.57 1.43 1.86
CA PHE A 83 -11.86 0.75 1.77
C PHE A 83 -13.01 1.60 2.33
N ILE A 84 -12.81 2.27 3.47
CA ILE A 84 -13.80 3.18 4.05
C ILE A 84 -14.09 4.33 3.08
N MET A 85 -13.05 4.98 2.53
CA MET A 85 -13.22 6.07 1.57
C MET A 85 -13.93 5.64 0.29
N LEU A 86 -13.68 4.42 -0.19
CA LEU A 86 -14.36 3.88 -1.36
C LEU A 86 -15.81 3.50 -1.05
N ARG A 87 -16.09 3.02 0.17
CA ARG A 87 -17.43 2.63 0.63
C ARG A 87 -18.39 3.81 0.74
N ASP A 88 -17.91 5.04 0.93
CA ASP A 88 -18.74 6.26 0.90
C ASP A 88 -19.41 6.53 -0.47
N GLY A 89 -19.31 5.60 -1.43
CA GLY A 89 -20.36 5.31 -2.42
C GLY A 89 -20.40 6.22 -3.63
N THR A 90 -19.94 7.46 -3.51
CA THR A 90 -19.85 8.42 -4.62
C THR A 90 -18.73 8.07 -5.59
N ILE A 91 -17.57 7.63 -5.09
CA ILE A 91 -16.38 7.33 -5.91
C ILE A 91 -16.55 6.00 -6.67
N ILE A 92 -17.02 4.93 -6.02
CA ILE A 92 -17.22 3.63 -6.70
C ILE A 92 -18.30 3.75 -7.78
N ASN A 93 -19.43 4.40 -7.50
CA ASN A 93 -20.50 4.53 -8.48
C ASN A 93 -20.09 5.37 -9.69
N ASP A 94 -19.31 6.44 -9.47
CA ASP A 94 -18.80 7.28 -10.57
C ASP A 94 -17.71 6.57 -11.39
N ILE A 95 -16.83 5.77 -10.74
CA ILE A 95 -15.83 4.93 -11.44
C ILE A 95 -16.50 3.77 -12.20
N VAL A 96 -17.50 3.10 -11.63
CA VAL A 96 -18.24 2.03 -12.31
C VAL A 96 -19.03 2.59 -13.48
N SER A 97 -19.68 3.75 -13.31
CA SER A 97 -20.38 4.47 -14.39
C SER A 97 -19.44 4.90 -15.52
N LYS A 98 -18.28 5.49 -15.18
CA LYS A 98 -17.23 5.85 -16.16
C LYS A 98 -16.62 4.63 -16.84
N ALA A 99 -16.38 3.55 -16.11
CA ALA A 99 -15.87 2.31 -16.68
C ALA A 99 -16.89 1.65 -17.62
N GLN A 100 -18.18 1.73 -17.32
CA GLN A 100 -19.26 1.25 -18.20
C GLN A 100 -19.43 2.11 -19.45
N THR A 101 -19.26 3.43 -19.35
CA THR A 101 -19.30 4.33 -20.53
C THR A 101 -18.04 4.24 -21.39
N LEU A 102 -16.88 3.90 -20.81
CA LEU A 102 -15.63 3.61 -21.53
C LEU A 102 -15.53 2.17 -22.06
N GLN A 103 -16.60 1.34 -21.95
CA GLN A 103 -16.67 0.05 -22.64
C GLN A 103 -16.88 0.23 -24.15
N THR A 104 -15.88 0.81 -24.82
CA THR A 104 -15.53 0.44 -26.19
C THR A 104 -14.69 -0.86 -26.13
N GLU A 105 -15.39 -1.96 -26.38
CA GLU A 105 -14.93 -3.25 -26.92
C GLU A 105 -13.86 -4.14 -26.25
N TYR A 106 -12.99 -3.77 -25.30
CA TYR A 106 -11.89 -4.71 -24.91
C TYR A 106 -11.63 -5.01 -23.44
N ILE A 107 -12.33 -4.43 -22.47
CA ILE A 107 -12.18 -4.87 -21.07
C ILE A 107 -13.54 -4.87 -20.37
N THR A 108 -14.28 -5.97 -20.50
CA THR A 108 -15.17 -6.36 -19.42
C THR A 108 -14.28 -6.63 -18.21
N VAL A 109 -14.11 -5.65 -17.33
CA VAL A 109 -13.73 -5.91 -15.94
C VAL A 109 -14.87 -6.77 -15.43
N SER A 110 -14.69 -8.09 -15.55
CA SER A 110 -15.72 -9.05 -15.20
C SER A 110 -16.21 -8.70 -13.79
N LYS A 111 -17.48 -8.97 -13.50
CA LYS A 111 -18.09 -8.90 -12.15
C LYS A 111 -17.35 -9.76 -11.09
N ASN A 112 -16.17 -10.29 -11.42
CA ASN A 112 -15.32 -11.19 -10.68
C ASN A 112 -14.00 -10.55 -10.20
N SER A 113 -13.82 -9.23 -10.33
CA SER A 113 -12.74 -8.51 -9.65
C SER A 113 -13.01 -8.51 -8.14
N ASN A 114 -12.57 -9.57 -7.46
CA ASN A 114 -12.72 -9.69 -6.02
C ASN A 114 -11.78 -8.70 -5.33
N PHE A 115 -12.30 -7.51 -5.00
CA PHE A 115 -11.58 -6.45 -4.31
C PHE A 115 -10.91 -6.94 -3.01
N LEU A 116 -11.55 -7.87 -2.31
CA LEU A 116 -11.02 -8.48 -1.08
C LEU A 116 -9.83 -9.39 -1.39
N LEU A 117 -9.83 -10.10 -2.52
CA LEU A 117 -8.67 -10.87 -2.98
C LEU A 117 -7.48 -9.95 -3.31
N SER A 118 -7.72 -8.81 -3.99
CA SER A 118 -6.67 -7.82 -4.27
C SER A 118 -6.05 -7.27 -2.98
N PHE A 119 -6.88 -6.98 -1.97
CA PHE A 119 -6.42 -6.55 -0.65
C PHE A 119 -5.50 -7.58 0.00
N VAL A 120 -5.89 -8.86 -0.02
CA VAL A 120 -5.06 -9.96 0.49
C VAL A 120 -3.73 -10.07 -0.27
N ILE A 121 -3.76 -9.98 -1.60
CA ILE A 121 -2.56 -10.02 -2.44
C ILE A 121 -1.59 -8.90 -2.06
N PHE A 122 -2.07 -7.66 -1.91
CA PHE A 122 -1.20 -6.54 -1.56
C PHE A 122 -0.62 -6.64 -0.16
N LEU A 123 -1.35 -7.21 0.80
CA LEU A 123 -0.83 -7.47 2.14
C LEU A 123 0.24 -8.57 2.15
N VAL A 124 0.06 -9.62 1.36
CA VAL A 124 1.07 -10.66 1.17
C VAL A 124 2.33 -10.07 0.53
N LEU A 125 2.17 -9.28 -0.55
CA LEU A 125 3.26 -8.58 -1.21
C LEU A 125 3.99 -7.62 -0.24
N SER A 126 3.24 -6.91 0.60
CA SER A 126 3.81 -6.10 1.67
C SER A 126 4.67 -6.96 2.60
N TYR A 127 4.11 -8.03 3.18
CA TYR A 127 4.87 -8.87 4.12
C TYR A 127 6.13 -9.47 3.49
N VAL A 128 6.01 -10.01 2.29
CA VAL A 128 7.13 -10.66 1.57
C VAL A 128 8.17 -9.61 1.17
N GLY A 129 7.76 -8.47 0.63
CA GLY A 129 8.67 -7.42 0.17
C GLY A 129 9.53 -6.85 1.30
N HIS A 130 8.91 -6.50 2.44
CA HIS A 130 9.66 -5.99 3.60
C HIS A 130 10.56 -7.08 4.21
N LYS A 131 10.11 -8.34 4.26
CA LYS A 131 10.95 -9.46 4.69
C LYS A 131 12.20 -9.59 3.82
N LEU A 132 12.05 -9.60 2.51
CA LEU A 132 13.18 -9.71 1.56
C LEU A 132 14.17 -8.56 1.73
N VAL A 133 13.68 -7.33 1.90
CA VAL A 133 14.52 -6.17 2.18
C VAL A 133 15.29 -6.34 3.48
N LEU A 134 14.62 -6.70 4.57
CA LEU A 134 15.25 -6.84 5.89
C LEU A 134 16.23 -8.01 5.95
N ASP A 135 15.97 -9.09 5.23
CA ASP A 135 16.87 -10.24 5.15
C ASP A 135 18.18 -9.84 4.45
N ARG A 136 18.11 -9.07 3.35
CA ARG A 136 19.29 -8.60 2.58
C ARG A 136 20.14 -7.53 3.26
N ILE A 137 19.62 -6.78 4.22
CA ILE A 137 20.33 -5.65 4.86
C ILE A 137 21.54 -6.07 5.73
N ARG A 138 21.84 -7.38 5.82
CA ARG A 138 22.91 -7.93 6.66
C ARG A 138 24.19 -8.31 5.91
N ASP A 139 24.17 -8.28 4.57
CA ASP A 139 25.19 -8.96 3.75
C ASP A 139 26.14 -7.99 2.99
N GLU A 140 26.20 -6.71 3.38
CA GLU A 140 27.22 -5.73 2.94
C GLU A 140 28.07 -5.28 4.14
#